data_AF-W1Y6J0-F1
#
_entry.id   AF-W1Y6J0-F1
#
_cell.length_a   1.000
_cell.length_b   1.000
_cell.length_c   1.000
_cell.angle_alpha   90.00
_cell.angle_beta   90.00
_cell.angle_gamma   90.00
#
_symmetry.space_group_name_H-M   'P 1'
#
loop_
_entity.id
_entity.type
_entity.pdbx_description
1 polymer ?
#
loop_
_entity_poly.entity_id
_entity_poly.type
_entity_poly.pdbx_seq_one_letter_code
_entity_poly.pdbx_strand_id
1 'polypeptide(L)'
;WSLSTFRSAFGSVLSWTIIWALSASTLQIVIGIFTAIIANQPFIKGKRIFGVIFLLPWAVPAFITILTFSNMFNDSVGAINTQVLPIFAKFLPFLDGALIPWKTDPTWTKVALIMMQGWLG
;
A
#
# COMPACT_ATOMS: atom_id res chain seq x y z
N TRP A 1 -0.43 36.19 0.13
CA TRP A 1 0.07 35.11 -0.74
C TRP A 1 1.21 35.64 -1.59
N SER A 2 2.45 35.20 -1.37
CA SER A 2 3.61 35.59 -2.19
C SER A 2 3.92 34.51 -3.23
N LEU A 3 4.48 34.92 -4.37
CA LEU A 3 4.89 34.01 -5.45
C LEU A 3 5.87 32.91 -4.98
N SER A 4 6.63 33.16 -3.90
CA SER A 4 7.54 32.21 -3.28
C SER A 4 6.86 31.01 -2.60
N THR A 5 5.68 31.21 -1.99
CA THR A 5 4.91 30.12 -1.36
C THR A 5 4.35 29.17 -2.40
N PHE A 6 3.88 29.68 -3.55
CA PHE A 6 3.38 28.83 -4.64
C PHE A 6 4.50 27.97 -5.24
N ARG A 7 5.68 28.56 -5.49
CA ARG A 7 6.84 27.83 -6.05
C ARG A 7 7.31 26.70 -5.14
N SER A 8 7.40 26.95 -3.83
CA SER A 8 7.80 25.93 -2.85
C SER A 8 6.76 24.82 -2.72
N ALA A 9 5.47 25.15 -2.65
CA ALA A 9 4.39 24.17 -2.63
C ALA A 9 4.37 23.31 -3.90
N PHE A 10 4.47 23.93 -5.08
CA PHE A 10 4.52 23.22 -6.35
C PHE A 10 5.71 22.26 -6.42
N GLY A 11 6.92 22.71 -6.07
CA GLY A 11 8.11 21.87 -6.07
C GLY A 11 7.99 20.67 -5.12
N SER A 12 7.41 20.89 -3.92
CA SER A 12 7.16 19.83 -2.95
C SER A 12 6.15 18.80 -3.47
N VAL A 13 5.04 19.23 -4.06
CA VAL A 13 4.01 18.33 -4.59
C VAL A 13 4.54 17.57 -5.81
N LEU A 14 5.21 18.26 -6.74
CA LEU A 14 5.78 17.64 -7.93
C LEU A 14 6.81 16.56 -7.58
N SER A 15 7.73 16.87 -6.66
CA SER A 15 8.73 15.90 -6.19
C SER A 15 8.05 14.67 -5.58
N TRP A 16 7.01 14.88 -4.76
CA TRP A 16 6.22 13.78 -4.21
C TRP A 16 5.50 12.96 -5.30
N THR A 17 4.85 13.60 -6.27
CA THR A 17 4.17 12.90 -7.37
C THR A 17 5.12 11.99 -8.14
N ILE A 18 6.35 12.45 -8.40
CA ILE A 18 7.38 11.64 -9.08
C ILE A 18 7.81 10.46 -8.21
N ILE A 19 8.12 10.70 -6.93
CA ILE A 19 8.51 9.63 -5.98
C ILE A 19 7.40 8.60 -5.87
N TRP A 20 6.16 9.04 -5.72
CA TRP A 20 4.98 8.17 -5.63
C TRP A 20 4.81 7.34 -6.91
N ALA A 21 4.83 7.96 -8.09
CA ALA A 21 4.64 7.25 -9.35
C ALA A 21 5.72 6.18 -9.56
N LEU A 22 6.99 6.53 -9.37
CA LEU A 22 8.09 5.57 -9.52
C LEU A 22 8.02 4.44 -8.48
N SER A 23 7.78 4.77 -7.21
CA SER A 23 7.75 3.78 -6.14
C SER A 23 6.57 2.83 -6.29
N ALA A 24 5.37 3.36 -6.55
CA ALA A 24 4.16 2.59 -6.67
C ALA A 24 4.18 1.69 -7.93
N SER A 25 4.53 2.24 -9.10
CA SER A 25 4.61 1.43 -10.33
C SER A 25 5.69 0.36 -10.25
N THR A 26 6.86 0.66 -9.66
CA THR A 26 7.90 -0.35 -9.44
C THR A 26 7.40 -1.46 -8.52
N LEU A 27 6.75 -1.11 -7.41
CA LEU A 27 6.19 -2.08 -6.47
C LEU A 27 5.17 -3.01 -7.16
N GLN A 28 4.25 -2.45 -7.94
CA GLN A 28 3.24 -3.21 -8.70
C GLN A 28 3.89 -4.19 -9.69
N ILE A 29 4.87 -3.73 -10.47
CA ILE A 29 5.59 -4.58 -11.43
C ILE A 29 6.30 -5.72 -10.70
N VAL A 30 6.99 -5.43 -9.60
CA VAL A 30 7.70 -6.44 -8.82
C VAL A 30 6.73 -7.49 -8.26
N ILE A 31 5.62 -7.05 -7.66
CA ILE A 31 4.59 -7.97 -7.13
C ILE A 31 3.96 -8.80 -8.26
N GLY A 32 3.62 -8.18 -9.39
CA GLY A 32 3.04 -8.85 -10.54
C GLY A 32 3.96 -9.90 -11.15
N ILE A 33 5.25 -9.57 -11.33
CA ILE A 33 6.24 -10.53 -11.83
C ILE A 33 6.46 -11.65 -10.81
N PHE A 34 6.60 -11.32 -9.53
CA PHE A 34 6.81 -12.30 -8.47
C PHE A 34 5.65 -13.30 -8.38
N THR A 35 4.41 -12.81 -8.38
CA THR A 35 3.21 -13.65 -8.36
C THR A 35 3.07 -14.47 -9.64
N ALA A 36 3.39 -13.91 -10.81
CA ALA A 36 3.38 -14.64 -12.08
C ALA A 36 4.40 -15.79 -12.11
N ILE A 37 5.62 -15.56 -11.61
CA ILE A 37 6.66 -16.60 -11.51
C ILE A 37 6.19 -17.73 -10.60
N ILE A 38 5.61 -17.41 -9.45
CA ILE A 38 5.11 -18.41 -8.50
C ILE A 38 3.95 -19.19 -9.11
N ALA A 39 2.95 -18.52 -9.69
CA ALA A 39 1.76 -19.16 -10.24
C ALA A 39 2.07 -20.12 -11.40
N ASN A 40 3.13 -19.84 -12.17
CA ASN A 40 3.52 -20.66 -13.31
C ASN A 40 4.39 -21.87 -12.95
N GLN A 41 4.82 -22.04 -11.71
CA GLN A 41 5.63 -23.19 -11.32
C GLN A 41 4.90 -24.54 -11.56
N PRO A 42 5.60 -25.60 -12.01
CA PRO A 42 4.99 -26.88 -12.35
C PRO A 42 4.44 -27.63 -11.13
N PHE A 43 4.95 -27.37 -9.92
CA PHE A 43 4.53 -28.03 -8.68
C PHE A 43 3.29 -27.41 -8.02
N ILE A 44 2.83 -26.23 -8.46
CA ILE A 44 1.66 -25.55 -7.91
C ILE A 44 0.40 -26.30 -8.35
N LYS A 45 -0.27 -26.94 -7.38
CA LYS A 45 -1.58 -27.56 -7.57
C LYS A 45 -2.66 -26.49 -7.38
N GLY A 46 -3.71 -26.51 -8.20
CA GLY A 46 -4.82 -25.55 -8.08
C GLY A 46 -4.60 -24.20 -8.77
N LYS A 47 -3.84 -24.15 -9.87
CA LYS A 47 -3.54 -22.93 -10.65
C LYS A 47 -4.76 -22.05 -10.95
N ARG A 48 -5.92 -22.67 -11.19
CA ARG A 48 -7.19 -21.96 -11.45
C ARG A 48 -7.66 -21.14 -10.25
N ILE A 49 -7.54 -21.66 -9.04
CA ILE A 49 -7.99 -20.97 -7.81
C ILE A 49 -7.07 -19.79 -7.53
N PHE A 50 -5.75 -20.00 -7.59
CA PHE A 50 -4.79 -18.91 -7.43
C PHE A 50 -4.97 -17.81 -8.48
N GLY A 51 -5.25 -18.18 -9.74
CA GLY A 51 -5.58 -17.23 -10.79
C GLY A 51 -6.78 -16.35 -10.45
N VAL A 52 -7.86 -16.92 -9.88
CA VAL A 52 -9.02 -16.13 -9.44
C VAL A 52 -8.67 -15.22 -8.28
N ILE A 53 -7.94 -15.73 -7.27
CA ILE A 53 -7.54 -14.93 -6.09
C ILE A 53 -6.71 -13.71 -6.49
N PHE A 54 -5.75 -13.87 -7.39
CA PHE A 54 -4.90 -12.77 -7.84
C PHE A 54 -5.64 -11.72 -8.69
N LEU A 55 -6.78 -12.06 -9.27
CA LEU A 55 -7.64 -11.12 -10.00
C LEU A 55 -8.61 -10.36 -9.07
N LEU A 56 -8.80 -10.79 -7.83
CA LEU A 56 -9.74 -10.16 -6.88
C LEU A 56 -9.45 -8.69 -6.59
N PRO A 57 -8.20 -8.25 -6.37
CA PRO A 57 -7.91 -6.83 -6.09
C PRO A 57 -8.39 -5.90 -7.21
N TRP A 58 -8.30 -6.35 -8.47
CA TRP A 58 -8.76 -5.62 -9.64
C TRP A 58 -10.28 -5.75 -9.86
N ALA A 59 -10.89 -6.87 -9.47
CA ALA A 59 -12.33 -7.10 -9.66
C ALA A 59 -13.21 -6.17 -8.80
N VAL A 60 -12.70 -5.66 -7.68
CA VAL A 60 -13.44 -4.75 -6.80
C VAL A 60 -13.26 -3.30 -7.26
N PRO A 61 -14.33 -2.49 -7.34
CA PRO A 61 -14.22 -1.08 -7.70
C PRO A 61 -13.26 -0.31 -6.79
N ALA A 62 -12.30 0.40 -7.39
CA ALA A 62 -11.22 1.08 -6.68
C ALA A 62 -11.72 2.02 -5.57
N PHE A 63 -12.82 2.75 -5.80
CA PHE A 63 -13.39 3.68 -4.81
C PHE A 63 -13.73 3.00 -3.48
N ILE A 64 -14.41 1.85 -3.52
CA ILE A 64 -14.80 1.10 -2.32
C ILE A 64 -13.58 0.56 -1.61
N THR A 65 -12.61 0.05 -2.37
CA THR A 65 -11.34 -0.45 -1.84
C THR A 65 -10.57 0.65 -1.10
N ILE A 66 -10.45 1.85 -1.70
CA ILE A 66 -9.77 3.01 -1.09
C ILE A 66 -10.45 3.43 0.22
N LEU A 67 -11.80 3.51 0.24
CA LEU A 67 -12.52 3.85 1.47
C LEU A 67 -12.32 2.81 2.56
N THR A 68 -12.32 1.54 2.19
CA THR A 68 -12.09 0.42 3.12
C THR A 68 -10.69 0.52 3.72
N PHE A 69 -9.65 0.67 2.88
CA PHE A 69 -8.28 0.86 3.37
C PHE A 69 -8.14 2.13 4.22
N SER A 70 -8.76 3.24 3.83
CA SER A 70 -8.77 4.46 4.64
C SER A 70 -9.31 4.20 6.05
N ASN A 71 -10.36 3.40 6.20
CA ASN A 71 -10.87 3.02 7.52
C ASN A 71 -9.89 2.07 8.26
N MET A 72 -9.28 1.13 7.55
CA MET A 72 -8.29 0.20 8.13
C MET A 72 -7.01 0.91 8.62
N PHE A 73 -6.61 2.00 7.97
CA PHE A 73 -5.50 2.88 8.36
C PHE A 73 -5.92 3.96 9.38
N ASN A 74 -7.02 3.78 10.12
CA ASN A 74 -7.32 4.67 11.24
C ASN A 74 -6.26 4.51 12.35
N ASP A 75 -5.74 5.64 12.85
CA ASP A 75 -4.63 5.67 13.80
C ASP A 75 -4.94 4.98 15.14
N SER A 76 -6.19 5.04 15.63
CA SER A 76 -6.56 4.52 16.95
C SER A 76 -7.23 3.14 16.92
N VAL A 77 -8.13 2.92 15.95
CA VAL A 77 -9.00 1.72 15.91
C VAL A 77 -8.92 0.95 14.59
N GLY A 78 -8.01 1.35 13.70
CA GLY A 78 -7.84 0.73 12.39
C GLY A 78 -7.34 -0.71 12.51
N ALA A 79 -7.82 -1.57 11.61
CA ALA A 79 -7.38 -2.97 11.53
C ALA A 79 -5.86 -3.11 11.33
N ILE A 80 -5.21 -2.14 10.67
CA ILE A 80 -3.76 -2.18 10.46
C ILE A 80 -3.02 -2.10 11.80
N ASN A 81 -3.35 -1.12 12.65
CA ASN A 81 -2.69 -0.96 13.95
C ASN A 81 -3.08 -2.03 14.97
N THR A 82 -4.33 -2.48 14.95
CA THR A 82 -4.87 -3.37 15.99
C THR A 82 -4.70 -4.86 15.70
N GLN A 83 -4.57 -5.25 14.43
CA GLN A 83 -4.50 -6.66 14.02
C GLN A 83 -3.26 -6.96 13.20
N VAL A 84 -3.02 -6.17 12.15
CA VAL A 84 -1.94 -6.46 11.19
C VAL A 84 -0.56 -6.23 11.82
N LEU A 85 -0.29 -5.04 12.35
CA LEU A 85 1.00 -4.73 12.96
C LEU A 85 1.39 -5.70 14.10
N PRO A 86 0.51 -6.07 15.04
CA PRO A 86 0.84 -7.07 16.05
C PRO A 86 1.19 -8.46 15.47
N ILE A 87 0.56 -8.86 14.35
CA ILE A 87 0.92 -10.12 13.67
C ILE A 87 2.32 -10.00 13.05
N PHE A 88 2.62 -8.88 12.39
CA PHE A 88 3.94 -8.64 11.82
C PHE A 88 5.02 -8.50 12.90
N ALA A 89 4.69 -7.93 14.06
CA ALA A 89 5.59 -7.79 15.19
C ALA A 89 6.10 -9.14 15.72
N LYS A 90 5.34 -10.24 15.55
CA LYS A 90 5.81 -11.60 15.87
C LYS A 90 7.01 -12.03 15.03
N PHE A 91 7.10 -11.54 13.80
CA PHE A 91 8.22 -11.82 12.89
C PHE A 91 9.28 -10.70 12.93
N LEU A 92 8.89 -9.51 13.37
CA LEU A 92 9.68 -8.29 13.29
C LEU A 92 9.58 -7.51 14.63
N PRO A 93 10.40 -7.86 15.63
CA PRO A 93 10.20 -7.41 17.02
C PRO A 93 10.29 -5.89 17.22
N PHE A 94 10.84 -5.13 16.28
CA PHE A 94 10.87 -3.66 16.37
C PHE A 94 9.50 -2.99 16.09
N LEU A 95 8.51 -3.76 15.63
CA LEU A 95 7.13 -3.28 15.41
C LEU A 95 6.20 -3.54 16.61
N ASP A 96 6.72 -4.13 17.70
CA ASP A 96 5.90 -4.50 18.85
C ASP A 96 5.38 -3.26 19.60
N GLY A 97 4.08 -3.26 19.90
CA GLY A 97 3.40 -2.17 20.60
C GLY A 97 3.28 -0.84 19.85
N ALA A 98 3.72 -0.74 18.59
CA ALA A 98 3.72 0.53 17.84
C ALA A 98 2.33 0.84 17.24
N LEU A 99 1.71 1.92 17.70
CA LEU A 99 0.56 2.54 17.02
C LEU A 99 1.08 3.55 15.98
N ILE A 100 1.02 3.16 14.70
CA ILE A 100 1.54 4.01 13.63
C ILE A 100 0.51 5.08 13.25
N PRO A 101 0.87 6.38 13.24
CA PRO A 101 -0.02 7.49 12.88
C PRO A 101 -0.19 7.62 11.35
N TRP A 102 -0.86 6.64 10.74
CA TRP A 102 -1.04 6.54 9.28
C TRP A 102 -1.71 7.74 8.62
N LYS A 103 -2.57 8.47 9.34
CA LYS A 103 -3.29 9.65 8.80
C LYS A 103 -2.77 10.99 9.30
N THR A 104 -2.13 10.99 10.46
CA THR A 104 -1.70 12.22 11.12
C THR A 104 -0.23 12.54 10.86
N ASP A 105 0.61 11.55 10.56
CA ASP A 105 2.00 11.76 10.16
C ASP A 105 2.15 11.71 8.62
N PRO A 106 2.74 12.75 7.99
CA PRO A 106 2.91 12.79 6.54
C PRO A 106 3.78 11.67 5.97
N THR A 107 4.76 11.16 6.72
CA THR A 107 5.66 10.10 6.26
C THR A 107 4.90 8.78 6.18
N TRP A 108 4.19 8.43 7.24
CA TRP A 108 3.37 7.20 7.27
C TRP A 108 2.18 7.27 6.31
N THR A 109 1.59 8.45 6.12
CA THR A 109 0.56 8.67 5.09
C THR A 109 1.09 8.31 3.70
N LYS A 110 2.29 8.79 3.35
CA LYS A 110 2.95 8.50 2.07
C LYS A 110 3.23 6.99 1.90
N VAL A 111 3.66 6.31 2.96
CA VAL A 111 3.87 4.86 2.96
C VAL A 111 2.55 4.12 2.74
N ALA A 112 1.47 4.50 3.45
CA ALA A 112 0.14 3.90 3.28
C ALA A 112 -0.38 4.07 1.84
N LEU A 113 -0.20 5.24 1.24
CA LEU A 113 -0.60 5.50 -0.15
C LEU A 113 0.14 4.59 -1.14
N ILE A 114 1.46 4.39 -0.97
CA ILE A 114 2.24 3.50 -1.84
C ILE A 114 1.81 2.04 -1.65
N MET A 115 1.60 1.58 -0.41
CA MET A 115 1.14 0.21 -0.13
C MET A 115 -0.23 -0.07 -0.74
N MET A 116 -1.18 0.86 -0.55
CA MET A 116 -2.51 0.75 -1.14
C MET A 116 -2.46 0.75 -2.67
N GLN A 117 -1.57 1.55 -3.26
CA GLN A 117 -1.39 1.58 -4.70
C GLN A 117 -0.76 0.27 -5.22
N GLY A 118 0.11 -0.38 -4.44
CA GLY A 118 0.62 -1.72 -4.74
C GLY A 118 -0.47 -2.79 -4.74
N TRP A 119 -1.57 -2.60 -3.99
CA TRP A 119 -2.72 -3.51 -4.00
C TRP A 119 -3.68 -3.26 -5.18
N LEU A 120 -3.84 -1.99 -5.57
CA LEU A 120 -4.80 -1.58 -6.59
C LEU A 120 -4.30 -1.69 -8.04
N GLY A 121 -2.98 -1.76 -8.25
CA GLY A 121 -2.40 -1.92 -9.58
C GLY A 121 -2.21 -3.37 -9.94
#